data_AF-A0AB37SPI0-F1
#
_entry.id   AF-A0AB37SPI0-F1
#
_cell.length_a   1.000
_cell.length_b   1.000
_cell.length_c   1.000
_cell.angle_alpha   90.00
_cell.angle_beta   90.00
_cell.angle_gamma   90.00
#
_symmetry.space_group_name_H-M   'P 1'
#
loop_
_entity.id
_entity.type
_entity.pdbx_description
1 polymer ?
#
loop_
_entity_poly.entity_id
_entity_poly.type
_entity_poly.pdbx_seq_one_letter_code
_entity_poly.pdbx_strand_id
1 'polypeptide(L)'
;MEEPRPPAIEHVRLFLLTTVADALSLDEVRADAARTARVNREPVRRDAVAIETLLAESHPPGTLSVLVAWYANWVLTDDTSDADAAAWLADLAFILREVLDEVDR
;
A
#
# COMPACT_ATOMS: atom_id res chain seq x y z
N MET A 1 -4.42 -11.56 24.78
CA MET A 1 -5.60 -11.31 23.92
C MET A 1 -5.06 -10.59 22.69
N GLU A 2 -4.84 -11.30 21.58
CA GLU A 2 -4.53 -10.62 20.31
C GLU A 2 -5.81 -9.92 19.87
N GLU A 3 -5.73 -8.60 19.69
CA GLU A 3 -6.79 -7.82 19.06
C GLU A 3 -7.03 -8.39 17.65
N PRO A 4 -8.28 -8.63 17.22
CA PRO A 4 -8.53 -9.15 15.88
C PRO A 4 -7.90 -8.18 14.87
N ARG A 5 -6.92 -8.69 14.11
CA ARG A 5 -6.25 -7.88 13.09
C ARG A 5 -7.34 -7.34 12.14
N PRO A 6 -7.35 -6.02 11.87
CA PRO A 6 -8.31 -5.47 10.93
C PRO A 6 -8.19 -6.18 9.57
N PRO A 7 -9.29 -6.29 8.80
CA PRO A 7 -9.24 -6.85 7.45
C PRO A 7 -8.17 -6.16 6.60
N ALA A 8 -7.51 -6.91 5.70
CA ALA A 8 -6.42 -6.38 4.88
C ALA A 8 -6.81 -5.08 4.15
N ILE A 9 -8.04 -5.03 3.61
CA ILE A 9 -8.58 -3.84 2.94
C ILE A 9 -8.66 -2.60 3.84
N GLU A 10 -9.02 -2.76 5.12
CA GLU A 10 -9.11 -1.63 6.06
C GLU A 10 -7.72 -1.11 6.43
N HIS A 11 -6.74 -2.01 6.55
CA HIS A 11 -5.33 -1.64 6.75
C HIS A 11 -4.81 -0.88 5.53
N VAL A 12 -4.97 -1.43 4.31
CA VAL A 12 -4.51 -0.79 3.08
C VAL A 12 -5.19 0.57 2.91
N ARG A 13 -6.50 0.66 3.17
CA ARG A 13 -7.24 1.93 3.12
C ARG A 13 -6.62 2.99 4.03
N LEU A 14 -6.27 2.63 5.26
CA LEU A 14 -5.63 3.56 6.20
C LEU A 14 -4.24 3.98 5.70
N PHE A 15 -3.40 3.03 5.30
CA PHE A 15 -2.07 3.29 4.77
C PHE A 15 -2.10 4.24 3.56
N LEU A 16 -2.98 3.97 2.59
CA LEU A 16 -3.16 4.84 1.44
C LEU A 16 -3.56 6.25 1.86
N LEU A 17 -4.56 6.38 2.74
CA LEU A 17 -5.07 7.66 3.21
C LEU A 17 -4.02 8.49 3.98
N THR A 18 -3.20 7.85 4.81
CA THR A 18 -2.30 8.58 5.73
C THR A 18 -0.89 8.76 5.21
N THR A 19 -0.43 7.90 4.30
CA THR A 19 0.96 7.86 3.86
C THR A 19 1.10 8.15 2.37
N VAL A 20 0.13 7.74 1.55
CA VAL A 20 0.25 7.83 0.09
C VAL A 20 -0.53 9.01 -0.48
N ALA A 21 -1.67 9.36 0.12
CA ALA A 21 -2.58 10.38 -0.40
C ALA A 21 -1.95 11.76 -0.64
N ASP A 22 -1.00 12.14 0.19
CA ASP A 22 -0.28 13.41 0.12
C ASP A 22 1.08 13.31 -0.62
N ALA A 23 1.48 12.10 -1.03
CA ALA A 23 2.73 11.90 -1.76
C ALA A 23 2.57 12.30 -3.23
N LEU A 24 3.55 13.06 -3.74
CA LEU A 24 3.58 13.51 -5.12
C LEU A 24 4.17 12.47 -6.08
N SER A 25 4.84 11.44 -5.55
CA SER A 25 5.44 10.35 -6.32
C SER A 25 5.68 9.11 -5.47
N LEU A 26 5.90 7.97 -6.12
CA LEU A 26 6.26 6.72 -5.43
C LEU A 26 7.67 6.81 -4.80
N ASP A 27 8.54 7.67 -5.32
CA ASP A 27 9.85 7.94 -4.72
C ASP A 27 9.72 8.62 -3.35
N GLU A 28 8.74 9.50 -3.16
CA GLU A 28 8.45 10.09 -1.85
C GLU A 28 7.94 9.04 -0.87
N VAL A 29 7.06 8.13 -1.32
CA VAL A 29 6.59 7.01 -0.50
C VAL A 29 7.75 6.09 -0.12
N ARG A 30 8.66 5.77 -1.06
CA ARG A 30 9.89 5.00 -0.79
C ARG A 30 10.75 5.69 0.26
N ALA A 31 10.97 7.00 0.12
CA ALA A 31 11.77 7.77 1.07
C ALA A 31 11.15 7.78 2.47
N ASP A 32 9.83 7.94 2.58
CA ASP A 32 9.13 7.91 3.86
C ASP A 32 9.16 6.53 4.51
N ALA A 33 8.88 5.47 3.74
CA ALA A 33 9.02 4.09 4.19
C ALA A 33 10.44 3.81 4.69
N ALA A 34 11.48 4.28 3.99
CA ALA A 34 12.87 4.11 4.41
C ALA A 34 13.19 4.84 5.72
N ARG A 35 12.68 6.05 5.93
CA ARG A 35 12.81 6.76 7.21
C ARG A 35 12.15 5.98 8.34
N THR A 36 10.93 5.49 8.10
CA THR A 36 10.17 4.69 9.08
C THR A 36 10.90 3.40 9.42
N ALA A 37 11.33 2.63 8.40
CA ALA A 37 11.98 1.33 8.56
C ALA A 37 13.30 1.40 9.35
N ARG A 38 14.07 2.50 9.22
CA ARG A 38 15.29 2.72 10.02
C ARG A 38 15.04 2.83 11.52
N VAL A 39 13.86 3.31 11.91
CA VAL A 39 13.46 3.45 13.32
C VAL A 39 12.72 2.20 13.79
N ASN A 40 11.74 1.74 13.00
CA ASN A 40 10.96 0.55 13.26
C ASN A 40 10.50 -0.06 11.92
N ARG A 41 10.95 -1.29 11.65
CA ARG A 41 10.64 -2.04 10.42
C ARG A 41 9.21 -2.59 10.38
N GLU A 42 8.61 -2.81 11.55
CA GLU A 42 7.34 -3.54 11.66
C GLU A 42 6.15 -2.84 10.97
N PRO A 43 5.97 -1.51 11.03
CA PRO A 43 4.92 -0.82 10.28
C PRO A 43 5.02 -1.05 8.78
N VAL A 44 6.19 -0.80 8.18
CA VAL A 44 6.45 -0.98 6.74
C VAL A 44 6.23 -2.45 6.32
N ARG A 45 6.65 -3.40 7.16
CA ARG A 45 6.38 -4.83 6.92
C ARG A 45 4.89 -5.16 6.93
N ARG A 46 4.12 -4.58 7.85
CA ARG A 46 2.67 -4.79 7.93
C ARG A 46 1.96 -4.18 6.73
N ASP A 47 2.36 -2.99 6.28
CA ASP A 47 1.79 -2.34 5.10
C ASP A 47 2.02 -3.20 3.85
N ALA A 48 3.25 -3.69 3.64
CA ALA A 48 3.56 -4.60 2.52
C ALA A 48 2.72 -5.88 2.56
N VAL A 49 2.65 -6.54 3.73
CA VAL A 49 1.85 -7.77 3.90
C VAL A 49 0.36 -7.52 3.71
N ALA A 50 -0.16 -6.37 4.16
CA ALA A 50 -1.56 -6.02 3.99
C ALA A 50 -1.91 -5.85 2.50
N ILE A 51 -1.06 -5.17 1.73
CA ILE A 51 -1.25 -5.03 0.28
C ILE A 51 -1.18 -6.39 -0.41
N GLU A 52 -0.19 -7.22 -0.11
CA GLU A 52 -0.07 -8.57 -0.67
C GLU A 52 -1.28 -9.45 -0.34
N THR A 53 -1.78 -9.37 0.90
CA THR A 53 -2.98 -10.12 1.33
C THR A 53 -4.21 -9.63 0.59
N LEU A 54 -4.39 -8.30 0.47
CA LEU A 54 -5.46 -7.72 -0.31
C LEU A 54 -5.42 -8.23 -1.76
N LEU A 55 -4.26 -8.23 -2.41
CA LEU A 55 -4.12 -8.66 -3.81
C LEU A 55 -4.33 -10.18 -4.01
N ALA A 56 -4.17 -10.99 -2.96
CA ALA A 56 -4.43 -12.43 -3.01
C ALA A 56 -5.92 -12.78 -2.87
N GLU A 57 -6.74 -11.86 -2.37
CA GLU A 57 -8.18 -12.04 -2.16
C GLU A 57 -8.99 -11.65 -3.41
N SER A 58 -10.15 -12.29 -3.59
CA SER A 58 -11.13 -11.87 -4.59
C SER A 58 -12.00 -10.75 -4.05
N HIS A 59 -12.16 -9.67 -4.82
CA HIS A 59 -12.97 -8.52 -4.45
C HIS A 59 -14.17 -8.32 -5.39
N PRO A 60 -15.24 -7.66 -4.93
CA PRO A 60 -16.26 -7.15 -5.83
C PRO A 60 -15.64 -6.24 -6.91
N PRO A 61 -16.16 -6.25 -8.15
CA PRO A 61 -15.68 -5.35 -9.21
C PRO A 61 -15.72 -3.87 -8.80
N GLY A 62 -14.66 -3.14 -9.12
CA GLY A 62 -14.46 -1.71 -8.82
C GLY A 62 -13.89 -1.44 -7.42
N THR A 63 -13.62 -2.47 -6.63
CA THR A 63 -13.14 -2.27 -5.25
C THR A 63 -11.72 -1.69 -5.23
N LEU A 64 -10.82 -2.22 -6.06
CA LEU A 64 -9.42 -1.78 -6.06
C LEU A 64 -9.28 -0.42 -6.75
N SER A 65 -10.04 -0.19 -7.82
CA SER A 65 -10.05 1.13 -8.48
C SER A 65 -10.54 2.24 -7.57
N VAL A 66 -11.63 2.03 -6.81
CA VAL A 66 -12.10 2.99 -5.80
C VAL A 66 -11.07 3.17 -4.68
N LEU A 67 -10.42 2.09 -4.25
CA LEU A 67 -9.42 2.15 -3.19
C LEU A 67 -8.27 3.09 -3.56
N VAL A 68 -7.72 2.93 -4.76
CA VAL A 68 -6.63 3.79 -5.26
C VAL A 68 -7.13 5.21 -5.52
N ALA A 69 -8.22 5.38 -6.27
CA ALA A 69 -8.68 6.70 -6.67
C ALA A 69 -9.07 7.59 -5.49
N TRP A 70 -9.72 7.03 -4.46
CA TRP A 70 -10.31 7.84 -3.38
C TRP A 70 -9.46 7.89 -2.12
N TYR A 71 -8.71 6.82 -1.82
CA TYR A 71 -7.92 6.75 -0.59
C TYR A 71 -6.44 6.98 -0.84
N ALA A 72 -5.90 6.56 -1.98
CA ALA A 72 -4.57 7.00 -2.38
C ALA A 72 -4.61 8.39 -3.03
N ASN A 73 -5.79 8.94 -3.37
CA ASN A 73 -5.96 10.22 -4.05
C ASN A 73 -5.14 10.30 -5.36
N TRP A 74 -4.95 9.16 -6.04
CA TRP A 74 -4.14 9.06 -7.25
C TRP A 74 -5.03 8.66 -8.43
N VAL A 75 -4.93 9.43 -9.51
CA VAL A 75 -5.56 9.12 -10.80
C VAL A 75 -4.50 8.45 -11.67
N LEU A 76 -4.60 7.13 -11.87
CA LEU A 76 -3.63 6.37 -12.67
C LEU A 76 -3.88 6.57 -14.16
N THR A 77 -5.16 6.46 -14.56
CA THR A 77 -5.68 6.69 -15.90
C THR A 77 -7.09 7.28 -15.80
N ASP A 78 -7.61 7.82 -16.90
CA ASP A 78 -8.98 8.41 -16.96
C ASP A 78 -10.09 7.40 -16.61
N ASP A 79 -9.85 6.10 -16.81
CA ASP A 79 -10.74 5.00 -16.46
C ASP A 79 -9.94 3.88 -15.76
N THR A 80 -9.52 4.17 -14.52
CA THR A 80 -8.71 3.23 -13.74
C THR A 80 -9.49 1.94 -13.47
N SER A 81 -9.05 0.83 -14.05
CA SER A 81 -9.64 -0.48 -13.81
C SER A 81 -9.12 -1.10 -12.51
N ASP A 82 -9.79 -2.14 -12.00
CA ASP A 82 -9.26 -2.93 -10.87
C ASP A 82 -7.92 -3.59 -11.21
N ALA A 83 -7.67 -3.92 -12.48
CA ALA A 83 -6.41 -4.51 -12.91
C ALA A 83 -5.26 -3.49 -12.85
N ASP A 84 -5.52 -2.26 -13.29
CA ASP A 84 -4.54 -1.16 -13.19
C ASP A 84 -4.26 -0.82 -11.73
N ALA A 85 -5.31 -0.74 -10.90
CA ALA A 85 -5.18 -0.51 -9.47
C ALA A 85 -4.41 -1.65 -8.78
N ALA A 86 -4.67 -2.91 -9.14
CA ALA A 86 -3.94 -4.06 -8.61
C ALA A 86 -2.45 -4.02 -8.97
N ALA A 87 -2.12 -3.67 -10.22
CA ALA A 87 -0.73 -3.54 -10.66
C ALA A 87 0.00 -2.43 -9.89
N TRP A 88 -0.64 -1.27 -9.73
CA TRP A 88 -0.06 -0.16 -8.98
C TRP A 88 0.11 -0.48 -7.48
N LEU A 89 -0.86 -1.17 -6.87
CA LEU A 89 -0.73 -1.67 -5.49
C LEU A 89 0.41 -2.69 -5.38
N ALA A 90 0.62 -3.54 -6.38
CA ALA A 90 1.73 -4.49 -6.39
C ALA A 90 3.09 -3.79 -6.47
N ASP A 91 3.21 -2.74 -7.30
CA ASP A 91 4.41 -1.90 -7.35
C ASP A 91 4.70 -1.24 -6.00
N LEU A 92 3.67 -0.77 -5.31
CA LEU A 92 3.78 -0.19 -3.99
C LEU A 92 4.27 -1.22 -2.95
N ALA A 93 3.69 -2.43 -2.94
CA ALA A 93 4.16 -3.51 -2.07
C ALA A 93 5.63 -3.88 -2.37
N PHE A 94 6.01 -3.92 -3.64
CA PHE A 94 7.39 -4.18 -4.06
C PHE A 94 8.35 -3.11 -3.51
N ILE A 95 8.01 -1.83 -3.59
CA ILE A 95 8.80 -0.73 -3.03
C ILE A 95 9.01 -0.92 -1.52
N LEU A 96 7.95 -1.24 -0.77
CA LEU A 96 8.04 -1.44 0.68
C LEU A 96 8.95 -2.63 1.03
N ARG A 97 8.91 -3.70 0.22
CA ARG A 97 9.81 -4.86 0.37
C ARG A 97 11.26 -4.49 0.09
N GLU A 98 11.53 -3.77 -0.99
CA GLU A 98 12.89 -3.31 -1.30
C GLU A 98 13.47 -2.45 -0.17
N VAL A 99 12.66 -1.53 0.38
CA VAL A 99 13.08 -0.70 1.52
C VAL A 99 13.47 -1.56 2.72
N LEU A 100 12.69 -2.60 3.03
CA LEU A 100 13.01 -3.51 4.13
C LEU A 100 14.31 -4.28 3.87
N ASP A 101 14.51 -4.78 2.65
CA ASP A 101 15.71 -5.50 2.25
C ASP A 101 16.96 -4.60 2.29
N GLU A 102 16.84 -3.33 1.91
CA GLU A 102 17.92 -2.34 1.98
C GLU A 102 18.33 -2.04 3.43
N VAL A 103 17.38 -1.92 4.35
CA VAL A 103 17.65 -1.64 5.77
C VAL A 103 18.23 -2.86 6.50
N ASP A 104 18.08 -4.08 5.94
CA ASP A 104 18.69 -5.31 6.51
C ASP A 104 20.18 -5.48 6.13
N ARG A 105 20.68 -4.73 5.15
CA ARG A 105 22.09 -4.76 4.71
C ARG A 105 22.97 -3.84 5.55
#